data_AF-S4MZ78-F1
#
_entry.id   AF-S4MZ78-F1
#
_cell.length_a   1.000
_cell.length_b   1.000
_cell.length_c   1.000
_cell.angle_alpha   90.00
_cell.angle_beta   90.00
_cell.angle_gamma   90.00
#
_symmetry.space_group_name_H-M   'P 1'
#
loop_
_entity.id
_entity.type
_entity.pdbx_description
1 polymer ?
#
loop_
_entity_poly.entity_id
_entity_poly.type
_entity_poly.pdbx_seq_one_letter_code
_entity_poly.pdbx_strand_id
1 'polypeptide(L)'
;MRDGDTVARLGGDEFVILADGLGRADAQDLAVRLRNEIIQPIRAEGRAVRVGASFGIGWAHCGMTADEVLKSADERMYVEKRSRPKQHRRAG
;
A
#
# COMPACT_ATOMS: atom_id res chain seq x y z
N MET A 1 7.43 -7.13 7.61
CA MET A 1 7.82 -5.75 7.95
C MET A 1 9.08 -5.80 8.80
N ARG A 2 9.74 -4.67 9.03
CA ARG A 2 10.88 -4.58 9.95
C ARG A 2 10.35 -4.43 11.39
N ASP A 3 11.17 -4.82 12.37
CA ASP A 3 10.87 -4.52 13.78
C ASP A 3 10.88 -3.00 13.97
N GLY A 4 9.77 -2.46 14.48
CA GLY A 4 9.56 -1.02 14.65
C GLY A 4 8.64 -0.36 13.60
N ASP A 5 8.37 -1.03 12.48
CA ASP A 5 7.35 -0.54 11.53
C ASP A 5 5.97 -0.60 12.19
N THR A 6 5.18 0.47 12.07
CA THR A 6 3.81 0.52 12.59
C THR A 6 2.81 0.37 11.45
N VAL A 7 1.89 -0.57 11.59
CA VAL A 7 0.77 -0.76 10.65
C VAL A 7 -0.50 -0.25 11.29
N ALA A 8 -1.22 0.60 10.56
CA ALA A 8 -2.52 1.11 10.98
C ALA A 8 -3.56 0.88 9.88
N ARG A 9 -4.80 0.63 10.28
CA ARG A 9 -5.97 0.64 9.39
C ARG A 9 -6.68 1.98 9.58
N LEU A 10 -6.82 2.74 8.50
CA LEU A 10 -7.50 4.05 8.55
C LEU A 10 -9.02 3.91 8.46
N GLY A 11 -9.48 2.93 7.69
CA GLY A 11 -10.90 2.65 7.47
C GLY A 11 -11.05 1.65 6.32
N GLY A 12 -12.24 1.06 6.13
CA GLY A 12 -12.52 0.22 4.96
C GLY A 12 -11.41 -0.78 4.62
N ASP A 13 -10.89 -0.70 3.40
CA ASP A 13 -9.73 -1.44 2.88
C ASP A 13 -8.43 -0.61 2.84
N GLU A 14 -8.37 0.51 3.56
CA GLU A 14 -7.25 1.46 3.59
C GLU A 14 -6.32 1.21 4.78
N PHE A 15 -5.03 1.06 4.45
CA PHE A 15 -3.96 0.77 5.41
C PHE A 15 -2.78 1.72 5.20
N VAL A 16 -2.12 2.07 6.31
CA VAL A 16 -0.89 2.86 6.33
C VAL A 16 0.19 2.08 7.04
N ILE A 17 1.41 2.21 6.53
CA ILE A 17 2.62 1.69 7.17
C ILE A 17 3.49 2.91 7.46
N LEU A 18 3.69 3.21 8.74
CA LEU A 18 4.69 4.16 9.21
C LEU A 18 6.00 3.40 9.39
N ALA A 19 7.03 3.82 8.69
CA ALA A 19 8.28 3.08 8.61
C ALA A 19 9.46 4.06 8.69
N ASP A 20 10.18 3.99 9.81
CA ASP A 20 11.23 4.95 10.15
C ASP A 20 12.59 4.54 9.59
N GLY A 21 13.42 5.55 9.27
CA GLY A 21 14.81 5.32 8.85
C GLY A 21 14.98 4.62 7.51
N LEU A 22 13.96 4.56 6.66
CA LEU A 22 14.03 3.97 5.33
C LEU A 22 14.57 4.96 4.30
N GLY A 23 15.50 4.52 3.48
CA GLY A 23 15.87 5.22 2.25
C GLY A 23 14.83 5.03 1.15
N ARG A 24 14.93 5.82 0.09
CA ARG A 24 14.01 5.71 -1.07
C ARG A 24 14.00 4.32 -1.69
N ALA A 25 15.18 3.72 -1.85
CA ALA A 25 15.31 2.37 -2.41
C ALA A 25 14.62 1.33 -1.50
N ASP A 26 14.90 1.37 -0.20
CA ASP A 26 14.29 0.44 0.75
C ASP A 26 12.77 0.54 0.82
N ALA A 27 12.23 1.77 0.80
CA ALA A 27 10.78 1.99 0.81
C ALA A 27 10.13 1.41 -0.46
N GLN A 28 10.82 1.52 -1.59
CA GLN A 28 10.36 0.98 -2.87
C GLN A 28 10.42 -0.56 -2.88
N ASP A 29 11.48 -1.14 -2.35
CA ASP A 29 11.61 -2.59 -2.17
C ASP A 29 10.55 -3.15 -1.21
N LEU A 30 10.25 -2.43 -0.12
CA LEU A 30 9.17 -2.78 0.79
C LEU A 30 7.82 -2.81 0.06
N ALA A 31 7.51 -1.77 -0.73
CA ALA A 31 6.27 -1.73 -1.51
C ALA A 31 6.17 -2.87 -2.53
N VAL A 32 7.28 -3.23 -3.20
CA VAL A 32 7.34 -4.37 -4.13
C VAL A 32 7.09 -5.68 -3.39
N ARG A 33 7.73 -5.90 -2.25
CA ARG A 33 7.52 -7.10 -1.42
C ARG A 33 6.07 -7.23 -0.98
N LEU A 34 5.49 -6.16 -0.44
CA LEU A 34 4.08 -6.15 -0.02
C LEU A 34 3.15 -6.44 -1.18
N ARG A 35 3.40 -5.87 -2.36
CA ARG A 35 2.61 -6.15 -3.56
C ARG A 35 2.66 -7.65 -3.91
N ASN A 36 3.83 -8.26 -3.91
CA ASN A 36 4.01 -9.67 -4.27
C ASN A 36 3.34 -10.63 -3.28
N GLU A 37 3.29 -10.26 -2.01
CA GLU A 37 2.57 -11.03 -0.99
C GLU A 37 1.04 -10.86 -1.13
N ILE A 38 0.56 -9.64 -1.34
CA ILE A 38 -0.89 -9.36 -1.43
C ILE A 38 -1.54 -10.04 -2.65
N ILE A 39 -0.82 -10.19 -3.76
CA ILE A 39 -1.38 -10.83 -4.96
C ILE A 39 -1.51 -12.35 -4.82
N GLN A 40 -0.94 -12.97 -3.79
CA GLN A 40 -1.10 -14.39 -3.55
C GLN A 40 -2.58 -14.71 -3.27
N PRO A 41 -3.14 -15.80 -3.83
CA PRO A 41 -4.53 -16.15 -3.59
C PRO A 41 -4.78 -16.41 -2.10
N ILE A 42 -5.79 -15.74 -1.56
CA ILE A 42 -6.31 -16.00 -0.22
C ILE A 42 -7.51 -16.94 -0.29
N ARG A 43 -7.65 -17.83 0.70
CA ARG A 43 -8.84 -18.68 0.83
C ARG A 43 -9.92 -17.93 1.59
N ALA A 44 -11.06 -17.69 0.93
CA ALA A 44 -12.25 -17.12 1.53
C ALA A 44 -13.45 -17.99 1.16
N GLU A 45 -14.21 -18.47 2.14
CA GLU A 45 -15.41 -19.30 1.94
C GLU A 45 -15.17 -20.52 1.02
N GLY A 46 -14.02 -21.17 1.16
CA GLY A 46 -13.63 -22.34 0.35
C GLY A 46 -13.22 -22.02 -1.09
N ARG A 47 -13.20 -20.75 -1.49
CA ARG A 47 -12.75 -20.29 -2.82
C ARG A 47 -11.41 -19.58 -2.73
N ALA A 48 -10.60 -19.72 -3.78
CA ALA A 48 -9.35 -18.98 -3.92
C ALA A 48 -9.65 -17.62 -4.57
N VAL A 49 -9.43 -16.53 -3.83
CA VAL A 49 -9.68 -15.16 -4.27
C VAL A 49 -8.34 -14.45 -4.43
N ARG A 50 -8.16 -13.74 -5.55
CA ARG A 50 -7.01 -12.85 -5.74
C ARG A 50 -7.44 -11.42 -5.46
N VAL A 51 -6.66 -10.74 -4.63
CA VAL A 51 -6.80 -9.32 -4.35
C VAL A 51 -5.55 -8.59 -4.82
N GLY A 52 -5.67 -7.29 -5.04
CA GLY A 52 -4.54 -6.42 -5.37
C GLY A 52 -4.63 -5.15 -4.54
N ALA A 53 -3.49 -4.55 -4.26
CA ALA A 53 -3.40 -3.25 -3.58
C ALA A 53 -2.63 -2.26 -4.45
N SER A 54 -3.01 -0.99 -4.37
CA SER A 54 -2.24 0.16 -4.89
C SER A 54 -1.45 0.76 -3.75
N PHE A 55 -0.27 1.31 -4.03
CA PHE A 55 0.65 1.81 -3.01
C PHE A 55 1.06 3.24 -3.32
N GLY A 56 1.17 4.05 -2.27
CA GLY A 56 1.70 5.40 -2.36
C GLY A 56 2.68 5.62 -1.23
N ILE A 57 3.83 6.24 -1.54
CA ILE A 57 4.88 6.50 -0.55
C ILE A 57 4.99 8.01 -0.38
N GLY A 58 4.62 8.49 0.81
CA GLY A 58 4.86 9.86 1.28
C GLY A 58 6.16 9.95 2.08
N TRP A 59 6.79 11.12 2.08
CA TRP A 59 8.02 11.38 2.83
C TRP A 59 7.75 12.49 3.85
N ALA A 60 8.06 12.23 5.10
CA ALA A 60 8.02 13.27 6.13
C ALA A 60 9.26 14.17 6.02
N HIS A 61 9.02 15.47 6.09
CA HIS A 61 10.07 16.49 6.15
C HIS A 61 9.84 17.42 7.35
N CYS A 62 10.89 18.09 7.79
CA CYS A 62 10.80 19.14 8.81
C CYS A 62 9.71 20.16 8.43
N GLY A 63 8.81 20.44 9.38
CA GLY A 63 7.71 21.39 9.19
C GLY A 63 6.44 20.80 8.54
N MET A 64 6.44 19.54 8.12
CA MET A 64 5.23 18.89 7.61
C MET A 64 4.38 18.31 8.73
N THR A 65 3.06 18.43 8.58
CA THR A 65 2.07 17.73 9.39
C THR A 65 1.88 16.29 8.90
N ALA A 66 1.35 15.42 9.77
CA ALA A 66 1.02 14.05 9.39
C ALA A 66 0.02 14.00 8.21
N ASP A 67 -0.97 14.89 8.21
CA ASP A 67 -1.98 15.00 7.16
C ASP A 67 -1.37 15.34 5.79
N GLU A 68 -0.36 16.21 5.73
CA GLU A 68 0.34 16.53 4.48
C GLU A 68 1.11 15.32 3.93
N VAL A 69 1.75 14.55 4.81
CA VAL A 69 2.48 13.33 4.41
C VAL A 69 1.51 12.26 3.91
N LEU A 70 0.40 12.05 4.62
CA LEU A 70 -0.64 11.11 4.24
C LEU A 70 -1.28 11.50 2.91
N LYS A 71 -1.61 12.79 2.73
CA LYS A 71 -2.16 13.31 1.47
C LYS A 71 -1.20 13.09 0.30
N SER A 72 0.11 13.33 0.50
CA SER A 72 1.11 13.07 -0.54
C SER A 72 1.21 11.58 -0.90
N ALA A 73 1.13 10.70 0.10
CA ALA A 73 1.09 9.26 -0.12
C ALA A 73 -0.16 8.85 -0.91
N ASP A 74 -1.34 9.35 -0.51
CA ASP A 74 -2.62 9.07 -1.16
C ASP A 74 -2.65 9.52 -2.63
N GLU A 75 -2.19 10.74 -2.92
CA GLU A 75 -2.10 11.25 -4.29
C GLU A 75 -1.26 10.33 -5.19
N ARG A 76 -0.13 9.82 -4.68
CA ARG A 76 0.75 8.88 -5.39
C ARG A 76 0.10 7.51 -5.57
N MET A 77 -0.57 7.00 -4.54
CA MET A 77 -1.35 5.77 -4.62
C MET A 77 -2.44 5.88 -5.67
N TYR A 78 -3.13 7.02 -5.73
CA TYR A 78 -4.20 7.27 -6.67
C TYR A 78 -3.70 7.30 -8.12
N VAL A 79 -2.54 7.92 -8.35
CA VAL A 79 -1.85 7.86 -9.65
C VAL A 79 -1.52 6.42 -10.04
N GLU A 80 -1.00 5.60 -9.12
CA GLU A 80 -0.76 4.17 -9.39
C GLU A 80 -2.06 3.43 -9.70
N LYS A 81 -3.12 3.66 -8.92
CA LYS A 81 -4.43 3.02 -9.10
C LYS A 81 -5.01 3.32 -10.49
N ARG A 82 -4.85 4.55 -10.99
CA ARG A 82 -5.31 4.97 -12.31
C ARG A 82 -4.48 4.45 -13.47
N SER A 83 -3.18 4.21 -13.27
CA SER A 83 -2.31 3.68 -14.32
C SER A 83 -2.49 2.17 -14.53
N ARG A 84 -3.13 1.47 -13.59
CA ARG A 84 -3.41 0.04 -13.72
C ARG A 84 -4.56 -0.23 -14.69
N PRO A 85 -4.40 -1.21 -15.60
CA PRO A 85 -5.50 -1.64 -16.45
C PRO A 85 -6.65 -2.12 -15.57
N LYS A 86 -7.87 -1.67 -15.86
CA LYS A 86 -9.08 -2.13 -15.16
C LYS A 86 -9.16 -3.65 -15.31
N GLN A 87 -8.78 -4.39 -14.27
CA GLN A 87 -9.00 -5.82 -14.23
C GLN A 87 -10.52 -6.01 -14.17
N HIS A 88 -11.10 -6.42 -15.30
CA HIS A 88 -12.50 -6.85 -15.33
C HIS A 88 -12.67 -7.93 -14.27
N ARG A 89 -13.48 -7.64 -13.25
CA ARG A 89 -13.96 -8.61 -12.27
C ARG A 89 -14.78 -9.65 -13.03
N ARG A 90 -14.13 -10.67 -13.58
CA ARG A 90 -14.82 -11.88 -14.04
C ARG A 90 -15.23 -12.61 -12.77
N ALA A 91 -16.45 -12.35 -12.31
CA ALA A 91 -17.19 -13.29 -11.50
C ALA A 91 -17.36 -14.55 -12.37
N GLY A 92 -16.61 -15.59 -12.02
CA GLY A 92 -16.82 -16.96 -12.47
C GLY A 92 -17.20 -17.80 -11.26
#